data_AF-A0A5E7DEF6-F1
#
_entry.id   AF-A0A5E7DEF6-F1
#
_cell.length_a   1.000
_cell.length_b   1.000
_cell.length_c   1.000
_cell.angle_alpha   90.00
_cell.angle_beta   90.00
_cell.angle_gamma   90.00
#
_symmetry.space_group_name_H-M   'P 1'
#
loop_
_entity.id
_entity.type
_entity.pdbx_description
1 polymer ?
#
loop_
_entity_poly.entity_id
_entity_poly.type
_entity_poly.pdbx_seq_one_letter_code
_entity_poly.pdbx_strand_id
1 'polypeptide(L)'
;MKTKGLTIVVVVCVLIGAGFYFYSGKNPNAQSAYSLFDPTLTDEQKSVVQPQIDQQLARAPGGKQVSSTQVVYDKGAIVITYPVPGVANERLTTCDYRHFCVWENNDYQGQKVSLEVLPSGTVNLPVYMTRQVSSWKYNNERYRTVVYGVDGANAVGRIMTSTLKEIGIGDECCPFRADDQKQSWTEIYELRALGSTTDTIVSIRFSPMFGTPAK
;
A
#
# COMPACT_ATOMS: atom_id res chain seq x y z
N MET A 1 -16.30 -59.65 13.79
CA MET A 1 -17.19 -58.53 13.42
C MET A 1 -16.39 -57.22 13.48
N LYS A 2 -16.27 -56.54 12.34
CA LYS A 2 -16.07 -55.09 12.17
C LYS A 2 -15.09 -54.33 13.09
N THR A 3 -13.77 -54.41 12.85
CA THR A 3 -12.81 -53.40 13.35
C THR A 3 -11.83 -52.86 12.32
N LYS A 4 -11.82 -53.39 11.07
CA LYS A 4 -10.95 -52.86 10.00
C LYS A 4 -11.53 -51.66 9.25
N GLY A 5 -12.85 -51.44 9.32
CA GLY A 5 -13.51 -50.31 8.65
C GLY A 5 -13.36 -48.98 9.37
N LEU A 6 -13.20 -49.00 10.71
CA LEU A 6 -13.16 -47.77 11.51
C LEU A 6 -11.80 -47.05 11.39
N THR A 7 -10.71 -47.80 11.34
CA THR A 7 -9.34 -47.24 11.27
C THR A 7 -9.06 -46.53 9.96
N ILE A 8 -9.64 -47.01 8.85
CA ILE A 8 -9.48 -46.40 7.52
C ILE A 8 -10.22 -45.05 7.47
N VAL A 9 -11.39 -44.93 8.12
CA VAL A 9 -12.18 -43.69 8.12
C VAL A 9 -11.50 -42.58 8.92
N VAL A 10 -10.89 -42.90 10.07
CA VAL A 10 -10.20 -41.89 10.89
C VAL A 10 -8.95 -41.35 10.20
N VAL A 11 -8.17 -42.22 9.52
CA VAL A 11 -6.97 -41.79 8.77
C VAL A 11 -7.35 -40.91 7.58
N VAL A 12 -8.42 -41.23 6.87
CA VAL A 12 -8.91 -40.41 5.74
C VAL A 12 -9.45 -39.06 6.23
N CYS A 13 -10.17 -38.99 7.35
CA CYS A 13 -10.65 -37.72 7.90
C CYS A 13 -9.52 -36.81 8.42
N VAL A 14 -8.45 -37.36 8.99
CA VAL A 14 -7.28 -36.57 9.41
C VAL A 14 -6.49 -36.06 8.20
N LEU A 15 -6.36 -36.86 7.13
CA LEU A 15 -5.70 -36.42 5.90
C LEU A 15 -6.50 -35.36 5.13
N ILE A 16 -7.84 -35.45 5.14
CA ILE A 16 -8.71 -34.42 4.55
C ILE A 16 -8.74 -33.16 5.44
N GLY A 17 -8.77 -33.30 6.77
CA GLY A 17 -8.71 -32.17 7.71
C GLY A 17 -7.39 -31.41 7.66
N ALA A 18 -6.26 -32.12 7.56
CA ALA A 18 -4.94 -31.51 7.35
C ALA A 18 -4.83 -30.90 5.95
N GLY A 19 -5.38 -31.57 4.92
CA GLY A 19 -5.47 -31.06 3.56
C GLY A 19 -6.20 -29.71 3.49
N PHE A 20 -7.36 -29.58 4.16
CA PHE A 20 -8.12 -28.33 4.21
C PHE A 20 -7.43 -27.22 5.02
N TYR A 21 -6.70 -27.54 6.10
CA TYR A 21 -5.95 -26.52 6.86
C TYR A 21 -4.79 -25.92 6.05
N PHE A 22 -4.23 -26.67 5.08
CA PHE A 22 -3.26 -26.16 4.12
C PHE A 22 -3.89 -25.59 2.83
N TYR A 23 -5.13 -25.94 2.49
CA TYR A 23 -5.82 -25.45 1.29
C TYR A 23 -6.63 -24.16 1.50
N SER A 24 -7.06 -23.86 2.74
CA SER A 24 -7.81 -22.64 3.06
C SER A 24 -6.89 -21.52 3.54
N GLY A 25 -6.11 -20.93 2.63
CA GLY A 25 -5.29 -19.76 2.96
C GLY A 25 -4.62 -18.98 1.83
N LYS A 26 -4.78 -19.34 0.55
CA LYS A 26 -4.17 -18.58 -0.56
C LYS A 26 -5.09 -18.51 -1.79
N ASN A 27 -5.82 -17.39 -1.92
CA ASN A 27 -5.82 -16.46 -3.08
C ASN A 27 -7.13 -15.67 -3.19
N PRO A 28 -7.02 -14.34 -3.38
CA PRO A 28 -7.61 -13.73 -4.57
C PRO A 28 -6.56 -12.88 -5.30
N ASN A 29 -5.65 -13.56 -6.02
CA ASN A 29 -4.53 -13.04 -6.82
C ASN A 29 -3.35 -12.43 -6.04
N ALA A 30 -2.66 -13.28 -5.28
CA ALA A 30 -1.36 -12.97 -4.71
C ALA A 30 -0.28 -12.82 -5.79
N GLN A 31 0.43 -11.69 -5.78
CA GLN A 31 1.89 -11.76 -5.88
C GLN A 31 2.58 -10.61 -5.15
N SER A 32 3.30 -10.96 -4.09
CA SER A 32 4.52 -10.25 -3.71
C SER A 32 5.61 -11.28 -3.43
N ALA A 33 6.63 -11.25 -4.28
CA ALA A 33 8.02 -11.20 -3.89
C ALA A 33 8.62 -10.01 -4.66
N TYR A 34 8.00 -8.84 -4.44
CA TYR A 34 8.31 -7.51 -5.01
C TYR A 34 7.66 -7.17 -6.36
N SER A 35 6.34 -7.40 -6.51
CA SER A 35 5.51 -7.03 -7.69
C SER A 35 6.25 -6.35 -8.85
N LEU A 36 7.02 -7.18 -9.58
CA LEU A 36 8.03 -6.67 -10.48
C LEU A 36 7.36 -6.07 -11.71
N PHE A 37 7.49 -4.76 -11.89
CA PHE A 37 7.35 -4.14 -13.19
C PHE A 37 8.76 -4.05 -13.77
N ASP A 38 9.06 -4.94 -14.71
CA ASP A 38 10.37 -5.03 -15.34
C ASP A 38 10.25 -5.03 -16.87
N PRO A 39 9.79 -3.91 -17.46
CA PRO A 39 9.79 -3.78 -18.90
C PRO A 39 11.22 -3.76 -19.44
N THR A 40 11.43 -4.32 -20.62
CA THR A 40 12.67 -4.04 -21.36
C THR A 40 12.66 -2.59 -21.81
N LEU A 41 13.67 -1.81 -21.40
CA LEU A 41 13.79 -0.38 -21.71
C LEU A 41 14.67 -0.16 -22.94
N THR A 42 14.33 0.83 -23.77
CA THR A 42 15.27 1.39 -24.75
C THR A 42 16.37 2.19 -24.05
N ASP A 43 17.43 2.52 -24.78
CA ASP A 43 18.52 3.35 -24.23
C ASP A 43 18.02 4.73 -23.81
N GLU A 44 17.10 5.33 -24.56
CA GLU A 44 16.48 6.61 -24.22
C GLU A 44 15.64 6.49 -22.95
N GLN A 45 14.82 5.45 -22.82
CA GLN A 45 14.02 5.23 -21.62
C GLN A 45 14.90 4.98 -20.39
N LYS A 46 15.97 4.21 -20.55
CA LYS A 46 16.95 3.95 -19.49
C LYS A 46 17.65 5.24 -19.04
N SER A 47 17.98 6.13 -19.99
CA SER A 47 18.58 7.43 -19.68
C SER A 47 17.68 8.35 -18.84
N VAL A 48 16.38 8.10 -18.83
CA VAL A 48 15.40 8.84 -18.01
C VAL A 48 15.18 8.18 -16.65
N VAL A 49 15.02 6.86 -16.62
CA VAL A 49 14.63 6.12 -15.39
C VAL A 49 15.81 5.87 -14.46
N GLN A 50 16.96 5.45 -14.99
CA GLN A 50 18.10 5.05 -14.15
C GLN A 50 18.63 6.18 -13.26
N PRO A 51 18.77 7.45 -13.72
CA PRO A 51 19.19 8.54 -12.85
C PRO A 51 18.25 8.78 -11.66
N GLN A 52 16.95 8.54 -11.82
CA GLN A 52 15.97 8.66 -10.73
C GLN A 52 16.16 7.57 -9.68
N ILE A 53 16.44 6.33 -10.13
CA ILE A 53 16.79 5.21 -9.26
C ILE A 53 18.08 5.51 -8.50
N ASP A 54 19.12 5.96 -9.20
CA ASP A 54 20.43 6.26 -8.61
C ASP A 54 20.31 7.38 -7.57
N GLN A 55 19.56 8.44 -7.88
CA GLN A 55 19.29 9.52 -6.93
C GLN A 55 18.56 9.02 -5.69
N GLN A 56 17.58 8.14 -5.85
CA GLN A 56 16.84 7.59 -4.72
C GLN A 56 17.71 6.69 -3.84
N LEU A 57 18.55 5.85 -4.43
CA LEU A 57 19.49 5.00 -3.68
C LEU A 57 20.58 5.81 -2.98
N ALA A 58 21.00 6.94 -3.55
CA ALA A 58 21.91 7.87 -2.90
C ALA A 58 21.25 8.59 -1.71
N ARG A 59 19.97 8.96 -1.86
CA ARG A 59 19.21 9.69 -0.85
C ARG A 59 18.78 8.82 0.33
N ALA A 60 18.35 7.60 0.06
CA ALA A 60 17.94 6.62 1.04
C ALA A 60 18.81 5.36 0.87
N PRO A 61 19.99 5.30 1.53
CA PRO A 61 20.83 4.11 1.50
C PRO A 61 20.10 2.88 2.05
N GLY A 62 20.47 1.69 1.57
CA GLY A 62 19.88 0.41 2.01
C GLY A 62 18.75 -0.11 1.12
N GLY A 63 18.31 0.68 0.14
CA GLY A 63 17.46 0.20 -0.95
C GLY A 63 18.21 -0.73 -1.90
N LYS A 64 17.46 -1.59 -2.59
CA LYS A 64 17.98 -2.46 -3.65
C LYS A 64 17.17 -2.29 -4.92
N GLN A 65 17.83 -1.98 -6.04
CA GLN A 65 17.20 -2.07 -7.34
C GLN A 65 16.91 -3.54 -7.66
N VAL A 66 15.65 -3.85 -7.95
CA VAL A 66 15.18 -5.23 -8.22
C VAL A 66 14.64 -5.40 -9.63
N SER A 67 14.42 -4.31 -10.36
CA SER A 67 14.06 -4.29 -11.78
C SER A 67 14.64 -3.07 -12.47
N SER A 68 14.44 -2.97 -13.78
CA SER A 68 14.72 -1.78 -14.58
C SER A 68 13.99 -0.51 -14.11
N THR A 69 12.93 -0.63 -13.32
CA THR A 69 12.07 0.50 -12.91
C THR A 69 11.75 0.53 -11.42
N GLN A 70 12.33 -0.36 -10.60
CA GLN A 70 11.92 -0.50 -9.20
C GLN A 70 13.08 -0.63 -8.21
N VAL A 71 12.85 -0.04 -7.04
CA VAL A 71 13.70 -0.12 -5.86
C VAL A 71 12.88 -0.61 -4.68
N VAL A 72 13.43 -1.52 -3.88
CA VAL A 72 12.79 -2.03 -2.67
C VAL A 72 13.59 -1.71 -1.42
N TYR A 73 12.88 -1.49 -0.31
CA TYR A 73 13.43 -1.34 1.03
C TYR A 73 12.75 -2.33 1.97
N ASP A 74 13.39 -2.56 3.12
CA ASP A 74 12.80 -3.31 4.24
C ASP A 74 12.23 -4.67 3.82
N LYS A 75 12.99 -5.40 3.00
CA LYS A 75 12.60 -6.70 2.44
C LYS A 75 11.27 -6.64 1.66
N GLY A 76 11.01 -5.51 0.99
CA GLY A 76 9.86 -5.23 0.14
C GLY A 76 8.62 -4.71 0.85
N ALA A 77 8.73 -4.35 2.14
CA ALA A 77 7.67 -3.59 2.77
C ALA A 77 7.48 -2.21 2.11
N ILE A 78 8.47 -1.73 1.37
CA ILE A 78 8.40 -0.50 0.58
C ILE A 78 8.92 -0.80 -0.82
N VAL A 79 8.10 -0.53 -1.82
CA VAL A 79 8.44 -0.67 -3.25
C VAL A 79 8.23 0.68 -3.93
N ILE A 80 9.29 1.23 -4.49
CA ILE A 80 9.23 2.43 -5.33
C ILE A 80 9.22 1.97 -6.80
N THR A 81 8.25 2.44 -7.57
CA THR A 81 8.14 2.17 -9.01
C THR A 81 8.20 3.47 -9.79
N TYR A 82 9.09 3.52 -10.78
CA TYR A 82 9.27 4.66 -11.66
C TYR A 82 8.50 4.47 -12.97
N PRO A 83 7.75 5.48 -13.43
CA PRO A 83 7.04 5.41 -14.69
C PRO A 83 8.04 5.42 -15.86
N VAL A 84 7.73 4.69 -16.92
CA VAL A 84 8.54 4.66 -18.15
C VAL A 84 7.85 5.51 -19.21
N PRO A 85 8.52 6.51 -19.81
CA PRO A 85 7.95 7.31 -20.88
C PRO A 85 7.45 6.45 -22.05
N GLY A 86 6.21 6.69 -22.47
CA GLY A 86 5.58 5.98 -23.59
C GLY A 86 5.08 4.56 -23.28
N VAL A 87 5.24 4.07 -22.05
CA VAL A 87 4.74 2.74 -21.64
C VAL A 87 3.52 2.92 -20.74
N ALA A 88 2.35 2.62 -21.27
CA ALA A 88 1.14 2.47 -20.46
C ALA A 88 1.07 1.04 -19.90
N ASN A 89 0.92 0.90 -18.59
CA ASN A 89 0.72 -0.38 -17.95
C ASN A 89 -0.23 -0.23 -16.76
N GLU A 90 -1.23 -1.10 -16.66
CA GLU A 90 -2.19 -1.08 -15.54
C GLU A 90 -1.51 -1.23 -14.19
N ARG A 91 -0.37 -1.96 -14.11
CA ARG A 91 0.41 -2.10 -12.87
C ARG A 91 0.97 -0.77 -12.35
N LEU A 92 1.11 0.24 -13.19
CA LEU A 92 1.53 1.57 -12.77
C LEU A 92 0.42 2.32 -12.05
N THR A 93 -0.85 1.99 -12.31
CA THR A 93 -2.03 2.69 -11.76
C THR A 93 -2.81 1.84 -10.75
N THR A 94 -2.48 0.57 -10.58
CA THR A 94 -3.08 -0.33 -9.58
C THR A 94 -2.27 -0.36 -8.28
N CYS A 95 -2.98 -0.66 -7.19
CA CYS A 95 -2.37 -0.96 -5.90
C CYS A 95 -2.55 -2.45 -5.57
N ASP A 96 -1.44 -3.12 -5.30
CA ASP A 96 -1.45 -4.55 -5.01
C ASP A 96 -2.13 -4.83 -3.67
N TYR A 97 -2.67 -6.05 -3.53
CA TYR A 97 -3.27 -6.49 -2.28
C TYR A 97 -2.26 -6.37 -1.13
N ARG A 98 -2.76 -5.99 0.05
CA ARG A 98 -2.00 -5.66 1.28
C ARG A 98 -1.12 -4.43 1.18
N HIS A 99 -1.32 -3.57 0.18
CA HIS A 99 -0.58 -2.32 0.08
C HIS A 99 -1.47 -1.08 0.23
N PHE A 100 -0.86 -0.03 0.74
CA PHE A 100 -1.30 1.34 0.57
C PHE A 100 -0.34 2.00 -0.41
N CYS A 101 -0.86 2.49 -1.53
CA CYS A 101 -0.08 3.04 -2.61
C CYS A 101 -0.34 4.53 -2.75
N VAL A 102 0.73 5.29 -2.93
CA VAL A 102 0.69 6.73 -3.18
C VAL A 102 1.37 7.05 -4.49
N TRP A 103 0.90 8.11 -5.14
CA TRP A 103 1.39 8.59 -6.42
C TRP A 103 1.70 10.08 -6.36
N GLU A 104 2.73 10.45 -7.11
CA GLU A 104 3.20 11.82 -7.26
C GLU A 104 2.18 12.72 -7.96
N ASN A 105 1.42 12.19 -8.92
CA ASN A 105 0.44 12.95 -9.69
C ASN A 105 -1.00 12.46 -9.42
N ASN A 106 -1.97 13.27 -9.84
CA ASN A 106 -3.39 12.89 -9.83
C ASN A 106 -3.62 11.65 -10.70
N ASP A 107 -4.76 11.00 -10.50
CA ASP A 107 -5.22 9.86 -11.30
C ASP A 107 -4.21 8.70 -11.35
N TYR A 108 -3.48 8.50 -10.25
CA TYR A 108 -2.57 7.37 -10.03
C TYR A 108 -1.41 7.34 -11.03
N GLN A 109 -0.86 8.52 -11.34
CA GLN A 109 0.22 8.70 -12.31
C GLN A 109 1.55 9.10 -11.66
N GLY A 110 2.65 8.94 -12.40
CA GLY A 110 3.98 9.33 -11.94
C GLY A 110 4.67 8.26 -11.10
N GLN A 111 5.63 8.69 -10.27
CA GLN A 111 6.30 7.80 -9.31
C GLN A 111 5.27 7.21 -8.35
N LYS A 112 5.31 5.88 -8.17
CA LYS A 112 4.46 5.15 -7.22
C LYS A 112 5.30 4.66 -6.05
N VAL A 113 4.80 4.84 -4.83
CA VAL A 113 5.33 4.17 -3.64
C VAL A 113 4.26 3.24 -3.09
N SER A 114 4.56 1.94 -3.06
CA SER A 114 3.70 0.91 -2.49
C SER A 114 4.23 0.52 -1.11
N LEU A 115 3.40 0.70 -0.09
CA LEU A 115 3.72 0.41 1.29
C LEU A 115 2.95 -0.84 1.72
N GLU A 116 3.65 -1.91 2.10
CA GLU A 116 3.02 -3.07 2.71
C GLU A 116 2.38 -2.62 4.02
N VAL A 117 1.12 -2.99 4.19
CA VAL A 117 0.36 -2.66 5.38
C VAL A 117 0.77 -3.62 6.50
N LEU A 118 1.59 -3.11 7.40
CA LEU A 118 2.09 -3.84 8.56
C LEU A 118 1.18 -3.61 9.79
N PRO A 119 1.11 -4.57 10.74
CA PRO A 119 0.23 -4.46 11.90
C PRO A 119 0.57 -3.32 12.86
N SER A 120 1.80 -2.81 12.81
CA SER A 120 2.24 -1.64 13.54
C SER A 120 3.40 -0.98 12.82
N GLY A 121 3.41 0.35 12.78
CA GLY A 121 4.52 1.11 12.23
C GLY A 121 4.05 2.43 11.63
N THR A 122 4.99 3.35 11.51
CA THR A 122 4.82 4.62 10.79
C THR A 122 5.90 4.67 9.72
N VAL A 123 5.51 4.92 8.48
CA VAL A 123 6.43 5.14 7.36
C VAL A 123 6.64 6.65 7.19
N ASN A 124 7.90 7.08 7.23
CA ASN A 124 8.29 8.46 6.90
C ASN A 124 8.37 8.62 5.38
N LEU A 125 7.28 9.10 4.78
CA LEU A 125 7.12 9.08 3.32
C LEU A 125 8.11 9.99 2.56
N PRO A 126 8.46 11.19 3.06
CA PRO A 126 9.44 12.05 2.42
C PRO A 126 10.70 11.32 1.99
N VAL A 127 11.22 10.33 2.73
CA VAL A 127 12.44 9.58 2.36
C VAL A 127 12.29 8.79 1.05
N TYR A 128 11.07 8.37 0.71
CA TYR A 128 10.77 7.52 -0.44
C TYR A 128 10.07 8.27 -1.58
N MET A 129 9.55 9.47 -1.31
CA MET A 129 8.87 10.30 -2.30
C MET A 129 9.42 11.74 -2.24
N THR A 130 10.06 12.18 -3.31
CA THR A 130 10.69 13.50 -3.38
C THR A 130 9.70 14.60 -3.68
N ARG A 131 8.61 14.25 -4.38
CA ARG A 131 7.48 15.13 -4.66
C ARG A 131 6.32 14.83 -3.73
N GLN A 132 5.41 15.78 -3.63
CA GLN A 132 4.20 15.64 -2.83
C GLN A 132 3.31 14.53 -3.39
N VAL A 133 2.64 13.80 -2.50
CA VAL A 133 1.58 12.87 -2.92
C VAL A 133 0.42 13.67 -3.47
N SER A 134 -0.12 13.22 -4.61
CA SER A 134 -1.29 13.82 -5.22
C SER A 134 -2.48 12.86 -5.30
N SER A 135 -2.24 11.55 -5.30
CA SER A 135 -3.31 10.55 -5.27
C SER A 135 -2.90 9.28 -4.53
N TRP A 136 -3.87 8.49 -4.06
CA TRP A 136 -3.61 7.24 -3.37
C TRP A 136 -4.71 6.20 -3.55
N LYS A 137 -4.33 4.94 -3.34
CA LYS A 137 -5.20 3.77 -3.33
C LYS A 137 -4.83 2.88 -2.16
N TYR A 138 -5.83 2.23 -1.63
CA TYR A 138 -5.72 1.28 -0.56
C TYR A 138 -6.38 -0.02 -0.99
N ASN A 139 -5.63 -1.11 -0.90
CA ASN A 139 -6.12 -2.44 -1.26
C ASN A 139 -5.80 -3.43 -0.14
N ASN A 140 -6.51 -3.34 0.98
CA ASN A 140 -6.40 -4.27 2.09
C ASN A 140 -7.67 -4.23 2.96
N GLU A 141 -8.16 -5.38 3.38
CA GLU A 141 -9.46 -5.49 4.07
C GLU A 141 -9.34 -5.69 5.59
N ARG A 142 -8.12 -5.65 6.17
CA ARG A 142 -7.92 -6.00 7.59
C ARG A 142 -7.37 -4.87 8.47
N TYR A 143 -6.91 -3.79 7.86
CA TYR A 143 -6.23 -2.70 8.56
C TYR A 143 -6.87 -1.36 8.18
N ARG A 144 -6.68 -0.35 9.01
CA ARG A 144 -6.94 1.04 8.65
C ARG A 144 -5.62 1.74 8.46
N THR A 145 -5.59 2.65 7.50
CA THR A 145 -4.45 3.52 7.25
C THR A 145 -4.82 4.94 7.66
N VAL A 146 -4.03 5.54 8.54
CA VAL A 146 -4.13 6.96 8.90
C VAL A 146 -2.98 7.69 8.24
N VAL A 147 -3.31 8.72 7.46
CA VAL A 147 -2.36 9.52 6.70
C VAL A 147 -2.17 10.84 7.41
N TYR A 148 -0.94 11.11 7.84
CA TYR A 148 -0.54 12.34 8.48
C TYR A 148 0.18 13.25 7.49
N GLY A 149 -0.10 14.53 7.60
CA GLY A 149 0.51 15.57 6.79
C GLY A 149 0.84 16.81 7.61
N VAL A 150 1.31 17.83 6.91
CA VAL A 150 1.44 19.19 7.45
C VAL A 150 0.61 20.14 6.60
N ASP A 151 0.02 21.13 7.25
CA ASP A 151 -0.79 22.18 6.61
C ASP A 151 -0.21 23.58 6.85
N GLY A 152 -0.39 24.44 5.86
CA GLY A 152 -0.05 25.86 5.88
C GLY A 152 1.45 26.18 5.99
N ALA A 153 1.75 27.48 5.97
CA ALA A 153 3.13 27.98 6.06
C ALA A 153 3.84 27.66 7.39
N ASN A 154 3.09 27.25 8.42
CA ASN A 154 3.60 26.93 9.75
C ASN A 154 3.88 25.43 9.94
N ALA A 155 3.63 24.59 8.92
CA ALA A 155 3.84 23.14 8.92
C ALA A 155 3.21 22.42 10.14
N VAL A 156 1.98 22.79 10.50
CA VAL A 156 1.28 22.16 11.64
C VAL A 156 0.87 20.74 11.23
N GLY A 157 1.29 19.75 12.01
CA GLY A 157 0.98 18.34 11.76
C GLY A 157 -0.50 18.02 11.97
N ARG A 158 -1.15 17.38 10.99
CA ARG A 158 -2.59 17.07 10.97
C ARG A 158 -2.87 15.71 10.34
N ILE A 159 -4.06 15.17 10.59
CA ILE A 159 -4.55 13.99 9.86
C ILE A 159 -5.17 14.48 8.55
N MET A 160 -4.59 14.07 7.42
CA MET A 160 -5.08 14.51 6.10
C MET A 160 -6.23 13.62 5.63
N THR A 161 -6.12 12.32 5.89
CA THR A 161 -7.14 11.35 5.51
C THR A 161 -6.96 10.04 6.28
N SER A 162 -7.98 9.19 6.21
CA SER A 162 -7.99 7.85 6.77
C SER A 162 -8.81 6.94 5.87
N THR A 163 -8.42 5.67 5.75
CA THR A 163 -9.21 4.68 5.00
C THR A 163 -10.53 4.38 5.70
N LEU A 164 -10.63 4.64 7.01
CA LEU A 164 -11.92 4.68 7.72
C LEU A 164 -12.33 6.13 7.91
N LYS A 165 -13.46 6.52 7.32
CA LYS A 165 -14.11 7.80 7.62
C LYS A 165 -14.75 7.70 9.00
N GLU A 166 -13.96 7.95 10.04
CA GLU A 166 -14.48 8.12 11.39
C GLU A 166 -14.83 9.59 11.67
N ILE A 167 -16.12 9.93 11.85
CA ILE A 167 -16.57 11.30 12.25
C ILE A 167 -16.20 11.60 13.72
N GLY A 168 -15.03 11.20 14.19
CA GLY A 168 -14.66 11.30 15.61
C GLY A 168 -13.18 11.19 15.93
N ILE A 169 -12.30 11.03 14.94
CA ILE A 169 -10.85 11.18 15.15
C ILE A 169 -10.52 12.67 15.04
N GLY A 170 -10.73 13.39 16.15
CA GLY A 170 -10.17 14.72 16.46
C GLY A 170 -10.23 15.79 15.37
N ASP A 171 -11.26 16.63 15.43
CA ASP A 171 -11.45 18.00 14.88
C ASP A 171 -11.04 18.37 13.44
N GLU A 172 -10.40 17.53 12.63
CA GLU A 172 -9.94 17.93 11.28
C GLU A 172 -10.08 16.83 10.22
N CYS A 173 -11.05 15.93 10.40
CA CYS A 173 -11.39 14.96 9.37
C CYS A 173 -12.22 15.61 8.25
N CYS A 174 -11.53 16.09 7.19
CA CYS A 174 -11.89 15.94 5.75
C CYS A 174 -11.32 17.12 4.92
N PRO A 175 -10.75 16.89 3.73
CA PRO A 175 -10.81 17.84 2.64
C PRO A 175 -12.03 17.55 1.75
N PHE A 176 -13.22 17.32 2.32
CA PHE A 176 -14.46 17.12 1.54
C PHE A 176 -15.66 17.54 2.37
N ARG A 177 -16.23 18.71 2.05
CA ARG A 177 -17.59 19.08 2.45
C ARG A 177 -18.54 17.93 2.09
N ALA A 178 -19.09 17.26 3.08
CA ALA A 178 -20.20 16.35 2.92
C ALA A 178 -21.13 16.57 4.10
N ASP A 179 -22.32 17.08 3.79
CA ASP A 179 -23.34 17.48 4.74
C ASP A 179 -23.76 16.34 5.69
N ASP A 180 -24.16 16.76 6.88
CA ASP A 180 -24.55 15.97 8.04
C ASP A 180 -25.54 14.84 7.71
N GLN A 181 -25.16 13.57 7.86
CA GLN A 181 -26.10 12.47 8.18
C GLN A 181 -25.48 11.34 9.01
N LYS A 182 -26.37 10.70 9.78
CA LYS A 182 -26.22 9.66 10.81
C LYS A 182 -25.09 8.63 10.55
N GLN A 183 -24.36 8.36 11.64
CA GLN A 183 -23.15 7.56 11.73
C GLN A 183 -23.25 6.14 11.13
N SER A 184 -22.57 5.95 10.02
CA SER A 184 -22.03 4.68 9.53
C SER A 184 -20.58 4.93 9.09
N TRP A 185 -19.62 4.11 9.53
CA TRP A 185 -18.25 4.22 9.04
C TRP A 185 -18.26 3.92 7.53
N THR A 186 -17.68 4.81 6.72
CA THR A 186 -17.49 4.57 5.29
C THR A 186 -16.02 4.30 5.02
N GLU A 187 -15.71 3.17 4.40
CA GLU A 187 -14.34 2.86 3.97
C GLU A 187 -14.03 3.61 2.67
N ILE A 188 -12.88 4.28 2.61
CA ILE A 188 -12.37 4.97 1.43
C ILE A 188 -11.20 4.16 0.89
N TYR A 189 -11.39 3.61 -0.31
CA TYR A 189 -10.37 2.78 -0.97
C TYR A 189 -9.45 3.58 -1.88
N GLU A 190 -9.85 4.76 -2.33
CA GLU A 190 -9.03 5.58 -3.23
C GLU A 190 -9.36 7.08 -3.14
N LEU A 191 -8.35 7.92 -3.41
CA LEU A 191 -8.52 9.33 -3.75
C LEU A 191 -7.70 9.65 -5.00
N ARG A 192 -8.38 10.16 -6.03
CA ARG A 192 -7.80 10.53 -7.33
C ARG A 192 -7.01 11.83 -7.31
N ALA A 193 -7.32 12.71 -6.36
CA ALA A 193 -6.65 13.99 -6.14
C ALA A 193 -6.76 14.37 -4.66
N LEU A 194 -5.68 14.85 -4.06
CA LEU A 194 -5.71 15.51 -2.75
C LEU A 194 -6.16 16.97 -2.90
N GLY A 195 -6.96 17.44 -1.94
CA GLY A 195 -7.71 18.68 -2.05
C GLY A 195 -7.04 19.90 -1.43
N SER A 196 -5.80 20.24 -1.80
CA SER A 196 -5.14 21.54 -1.53
C SER A 196 -3.66 21.47 -1.95
N THR A 197 -3.08 22.55 -2.47
CA THR A 197 -1.65 22.61 -2.83
C THR A 197 -0.71 22.69 -1.62
N THR A 198 -1.23 22.89 -0.40
CA THR A 198 -0.44 22.96 0.84
C THR A 198 -0.41 21.66 1.64
N ASP A 199 -1.20 20.66 1.23
CA ASP A 199 -1.43 19.41 1.96
C ASP A 199 -0.28 18.41 1.77
N THR A 200 0.80 18.53 2.54
CA THR A 200 1.95 17.64 2.36
C THR A 200 1.77 16.37 3.17
N ILE A 201 1.58 15.21 2.54
CA ILE A 201 1.65 13.92 3.25
C ILE A 201 3.09 13.67 3.70
N VAL A 202 3.29 13.50 5.01
CA VAL A 202 4.61 13.30 5.62
C VAL A 202 4.77 11.91 6.23
N SER A 203 3.69 11.30 6.73
CA SER A 203 3.80 9.96 7.27
C SER A 203 2.50 9.17 7.18
N ILE A 204 2.64 7.86 7.13
CA ILE A 204 1.51 6.94 7.01
C ILE A 204 1.62 5.91 8.12
N ARG A 205 0.55 5.74 8.89
CA ARG A 205 0.47 4.76 9.99
C ARG A 205 -0.59 3.72 9.69
N PHE A 206 -0.24 2.47 9.92
CA PHE A 206 -1.15 1.34 9.81
C PHE A 206 -1.61 0.89 11.20
N SER A 207 -2.87 0.46 11.32
CA SER A 207 -3.41 -0.09 12.56
C SER A 207 -4.49 -1.13 12.25
N PRO A 208 -4.69 -2.17 13.09
CA PRO A 208 -5.78 -3.12 12.91
C PRO A 208 -7.15 -2.42 12.96
N MET A 209 -8.10 -2.81 12.10
CA MET A 209 -9.46 -2.25 12.13
C MET A 209 -10.27 -2.70 13.34
N PHE A 210 -10.02 -3.93 13.81
CA PHE A 210 -10.72 -4.54 14.92
C PHE A 210 -9.70 -5.03 15.93
N GLY A 211 -9.95 -4.70 17.21
CA GLY A 211 -9.05 -5.00 18.31
C GLY A 211 -8.93 -6.50 18.53
N THR A 212 -7.91 -7.11 17.91
CA THR A 212 -7.21 -8.21 18.55
C THR A 212 -5.72 -7.93 18.39
N PRO A 213 -4.97 -7.71 19.49
CA PRO A 213 -3.52 -7.64 19.38
C PRO A 213 -3.02 -8.96 18.78
N ALA A 214 -2.11 -8.85 17.81
CA ALA A 214 -1.39 -10.02 17.32
C ALA A 214 -0.73 -10.71 18.53
N LYS A 215 -1.02 -12.00 18.71
CA LYS A 215 -0.31 -12.86 19.66
C LYS A 215 1.07 -13.20 19.12
#